data_AF-A0A667INE1-F1
#
_entry.id   AF-A0A667INE1-F1
#
_cell.length_a   1.000
_cell.length_b   1.000
_cell.length_c   1.000
_cell.angle_alpha   90.00
_cell.angle_beta   90.00
_cell.angle_gamma   90.00
#
_symmetry.space_group_name_H-M   'P 1'
#
loop_
_entity.id
_entity.type
_entity.pdbx_description
1 polymer ?
#
loop_
_entity_poly.entity_id
_entity_poly.type
_entity_poly.pdbx_seq_one_letter_code
_entity_poly.pdbx_strand_id
1 'polypeptide(L)'
;MNAPPAFESFLLFEGEKKITINKDTKVPNACLFTINKEDHTLGNIIKSQLLKDPQVLFAGYKVPHPLEHKIIIRVQTTPDYSPQEAFTNAITDLISELSLLEERFRVRSQLCGGRGCSRAHIRGNHWGQVVTEQGCDYSLEQVRTKGLWSLLSARMGGTLLRAPGFPWVLLWPLGAPPPSLLCGAGYSGL
;
A
#
# COMPACT_ATOMS: atom_id res chain seq x y z
N MET A 1 48.71 9.17 -6.64
CA MET A 1 47.64 8.32 -7.23
C MET A 1 46.61 9.25 -7.85
N ASN A 2 46.19 9.02 -9.10
CA ASN A 2 45.22 9.88 -9.82
C ASN A 2 43.80 9.34 -9.65
N ALA A 3 43.32 9.28 -8.42
CA ALA A 3 41.96 8.85 -8.09
C ALA A 3 41.30 9.93 -7.23
N PRO A 4 40.04 10.28 -7.50
CA PRO A 4 39.30 11.18 -6.62
C PRO A 4 39.14 10.54 -5.23
N PRO A 5 39.05 11.35 -4.17
CA PRO A 5 38.82 10.85 -2.82
C PRO A 5 37.40 10.28 -2.69
N ALA A 6 37.22 9.23 -1.88
CA ALA A 6 35.95 8.52 -1.75
C ALA A 6 34.77 9.38 -1.24
N PHE A 7 35.04 10.46 -0.52
CA PHE A 7 33.97 11.35 -0.02
C PHE A 7 33.31 12.18 -1.12
N GLU A 8 33.97 12.34 -2.26
CA GLU A 8 33.44 13.09 -3.39
C GLU A 8 32.20 12.42 -3.99
N SER A 9 31.97 11.13 -3.73
CA SER A 9 30.80 10.42 -4.27
C SER A 9 29.48 10.87 -3.65
N PHE A 10 29.47 11.29 -2.38
CA PHE A 10 28.24 11.61 -1.64
C PHE A 10 28.20 13.04 -1.10
N LEU A 11 29.35 13.68 -0.84
CA LEU A 11 29.39 15.06 -0.38
C LEU A 11 29.16 16.02 -1.54
N LEU A 12 28.29 17.00 -1.32
CA LEU A 12 28.10 18.11 -2.23
C LEU A 12 29.14 19.19 -1.91
N PHE A 13 29.78 19.73 -2.94
CA PHE A 13 30.70 20.85 -2.78
C PHE A 13 29.93 22.16 -2.58
N GLU A 14 30.59 23.14 -1.97
CA GLU A 14 30.04 24.49 -1.76
C GLU A 14 29.70 25.14 -3.12
N GLY A 15 28.40 25.27 -3.41
CA GLY A 15 27.88 25.81 -4.68
C GLY A 15 27.16 24.79 -5.56
N GLU A 16 27.27 23.49 -5.29
CA GLU A 16 26.53 22.45 -6.00
C GLU A 16 25.12 22.25 -5.39
N LYS A 17 24.08 22.30 -6.22
CA LYS A 17 22.71 21.99 -5.80
C LYS A 17 22.43 20.50 -5.93
N LYS A 18 21.70 19.93 -4.98
CA LYS A 18 21.34 18.50 -5.02
C LYS A 18 20.44 18.16 -6.20
N ILE A 19 19.44 18.99 -6.47
CA ILE A 19 18.44 18.76 -7.50
C ILE A 19 18.37 20.00 -8.39
N THR A 20 18.42 19.78 -9.69
CA THR A 20 18.19 20.80 -10.72
C THR A 20 17.03 20.37 -11.60
N ILE A 21 16.04 21.24 -11.78
CA ILE A 21 14.84 20.97 -12.57
C ILE A 21 14.95 21.70 -13.90
N ASN A 22 14.91 20.95 -15.00
CA ASN A 22 14.91 21.48 -16.35
C ASN A 22 13.62 21.05 -17.06
N LYS A 23 12.85 21.99 -17.59
CA LYS A 23 11.68 21.66 -18.41
C LYS A 23 12.15 21.27 -19.81
N ASP A 24 11.64 20.16 -20.34
CA ASP A 24 11.98 19.71 -21.70
C ASP A 24 11.19 20.55 -22.71
N THR A 25 11.84 20.97 -23.79
CA THR A 25 11.20 21.75 -24.88
C THR A 25 10.72 20.87 -26.02
N LYS A 26 11.12 19.59 -26.05
CA LYS A 26 10.83 18.67 -27.15
C LYS A 26 9.44 18.05 -27.07
N VAL A 27 8.92 17.87 -25.86
CA VAL A 27 7.67 17.15 -25.59
C VAL A 27 6.85 17.98 -24.60
N PRO A 28 5.52 18.14 -24.82
CA PRO A 28 4.69 18.87 -23.89
C PRO A 28 4.65 18.17 -22.52
N ASN A 29 4.62 18.98 -21.46
CA ASN A 29 4.51 18.53 -20.08
C ASN A 29 5.55 17.47 -19.65
N ALA A 30 6.78 17.64 -20.12
CA ALA A 30 7.91 16.81 -19.75
C ALA A 30 8.94 17.60 -18.93
N CYS A 31 9.48 16.95 -17.90
CA CYS A 31 10.52 17.51 -17.03
C CYS A 31 11.70 16.55 -16.92
N LEU A 32 12.88 17.15 -16.84
CA LEU A 32 14.17 16.51 -16.59
C LEU A 32 14.67 16.94 -15.21
N PHE A 33 14.75 15.99 -14.29
CA PHE A 33 15.32 16.17 -12.96
C PHE A 33 16.75 15.65 -12.96
N THR A 34 17.72 16.54 -12.74
CA THR A 34 19.12 16.16 -12.55
C THR A 34 19.40 16.14 -11.06
N ILE A 35 19.75 14.97 -10.53
CA ILE A 35 20.10 14.79 -9.13
C ILE A 35 21.59 14.45 -9.05
N ASN A 36 22.32 15.25 -8.27
CA ASN A 36 23.75 15.13 -8.09
C ASN A 36 24.07 14.26 -6.87
N LYS A 37 25.21 13.57 -6.91
CA LYS A 37 25.73 12.69 -5.86
C LYS A 37 24.73 11.62 -5.45
N GLU A 38 24.12 10.98 -6.46
CA GLU A 38 23.16 9.89 -6.27
C GLU A 38 23.36 8.82 -7.34
N ASP A 39 22.94 7.60 -7.01
CA ASP A 39 23.14 6.41 -7.82
C ASP A 39 21.81 5.78 -8.28
N HIS A 40 21.94 4.64 -8.98
CA HIS A 40 20.83 3.81 -9.43
C HIS A 40 19.87 3.35 -8.32
N THR A 41 20.34 3.33 -7.07
CA THR A 41 19.53 2.95 -5.89
C THR A 41 18.29 3.82 -5.77
N LEU A 42 18.45 5.15 -5.76
CA LEU A 42 17.32 6.09 -5.74
C LEU A 42 16.59 6.14 -7.09
N GLY A 43 17.35 6.19 -8.19
CA GLY A 43 16.77 6.31 -9.53
C GLY A 43 15.80 5.17 -9.87
N ASN A 44 16.16 3.93 -9.53
CA ASN A 44 15.34 2.76 -9.82
C ASN A 44 14.04 2.71 -9.01
N ILE A 45 14.12 3.05 -7.72
CA ILE A 45 12.96 3.03 -6.82
C ILE A 45 11.97 4.11 -7.26
N ILE A 46 12.43 5.34 -7.49
CA ILE A 46 11.58 6.45 -7.93
C ILE A 46 10.93 6.15 -9.28
N LYS A 47 11.69 5.61 -10.25
CA LYS A 47 11.15 5.19 -11.54
C LYS A 47 10.01 4.19 -11.35
N SER A 48 10.21 3.19 -10.50
CA SER A 48 9.21 2.13 -10.28
C SER A 48 7.91 2.68 -9.71
N GLN A 49 7.99 3.71 -8.86
CA GLN A 49 6.83 4.33 -8.23
C GLN A 49 6.09 5.24 -9.20
N LEU A 50 6.82 6.05 -9.97
CA LEU A 50 6.22 6.87 -11.02
C LEU A 50 5.48 6.03 -12.07
N LEU A 51 5.93 4.79 -12.33
CA LEU A 51 5.23 3.87 -13.25
C LEU A 51 3.99 3.21 -12.64
N LYS A 52 3.76 3.30 -11.32
CA LYS A 52 2.51 2.84 -10.70
C LYS A 52 1.36 3.79 -11.01
N ASP A 53 1.64 5.08 -11.22
CA ASP A 53 0.64 6.09 -11.47
C ASP A 53 0.17 6.07 -12.94
N PRO A 54 -1.14 5.92 -13.20
CA PRO A 54 -1.66 5.87 -14.58
C PRO A 54 -1.61 7.23 -15.29
N GLN A 55 -1.41 8.32 -14.55
CA GLN A 55 -1.29 9.69 -15.10
C GLN A 55 0.11 9.98 -15.65
N VAL A 56 1.09 9.12 -15.36
CA VAL A 56 2.46 9.21 -15.87
C VAL A 56 2.55 8.43 -17.18
N LEU A 57 2.86 9.13 -18.27
CA LEU A 57 3.00 8.54 -19.60
C LEU A 57 4.37 7.92 -19.81
N PHE A 58 5.41 8.56 -19.25
CA PHE A 58 6.78 8.10 -19.35
C PHE A 58 7.57 8.46 -18.11
N ALA A 59 8.26 7.46 -17.54
CA ALA A 59 9.25 7.65 -16.49
C ALA A 59 10.49 6.81 -16.81
N GLY A 60 11.64 7.47 -16.87
CA GLY A 60 12.92 6.81 -17.10
C GLY A 60 14.05 7.58 -16.45
N TYR A 61 15.11 6.87 -16.08
CA TYR A 61 16.32 7.49 -15.57
C TYR A 61 17.55 6.92 -16.26
N LYS A 62 18.62 7.70 -16.27
CA LYS A 62 19.93 7.27 -16.76
C LYS A 62 21.04 7.92 -15.96
N VAL A 63 22.16 7.21 -15.88
CA VAL A 63 23.44 7.75 -15.42
C VAL A 63 24.25 8.11 -16.67
N PRO A 64 24.72 9.37 -16.82
CA PRO A 64 25.42 9.80 -18.03
C PRO A 64 26.80 9.14 -18.17
N HIS A 65 27.50 8.95 -17.06
CA HIS A 65 28.77 8.23 -17.00
C HIS A 65 28.90 7.54 -15.64
N PRO A 66 29.32 6.28 -15.54
CA PRO A 66 29.48 5.57 -14.26
C PRO A 66 30.54 6.14 -13.30
N LEU A 67 31.36 7.09 -13.73
CA LEU A 67 32.39 7.73 -12.88
C LEU A 67 31.87 9.03 -12.25
N GLU A 68 30.77 9.57 -12.79
CA GLU A 68 30.09 10.73 -12.25
C GLU A 68 28.84 10.26 -11.51
N HIS A 69 28.80 10.50 -10.20
CA HIS A 69 27.62 10.23 -9.40
C HIS A 69 26.54 11.28 -9.69
N LYS A 70 25.80 11.09 -10.78
CA LYS A 70 24.72 11.97 -11.22
C LYS A 70 23.66 11.14 -11.93
N ILE A 71 22.40 11.34 -11.56
CA ILE A 71 21.26 10.72 -12.22
C ILE A 71 20.41 11.77 -12.92
N ILE A 72 19.91 11.43 -14.10
CA ILE A 72 18.97 12.26 -14.86
C ILE A 72 17.69 11.46 -15.00
N ILE A 73 16.61 11.97 -14.41
CA ILE A 73 15.28 11.39 -14.46
C ILE A 73 14.43 12.21 -15.42
N ARG A 74 13.80 11.55 -16.38
CA ARG A 74 12.84 12.14 -17.31
C ARG A 74 11.45 11.66 -16.96
N VAL A 75 10.54 12.59 -16.74
CA VAL A 75 9.14 12.34 -16.42
C VAL A 75 8.27 13.08 -17.42
N GLN A 76 7.24 12.39 -17.93
CA GLN A 76 6.20 12.95 -18.77
C GLN A 76 4.84 12.51 -18.22
N THR A 77 3.94 13.47 -18.07
CA THR A 77 2.59 13.26 -17.54
C THR A 77 1.53 13.68 -18.55
N THR A 78 0.27 13.35 -18.26
CA THR A 78 -0.89 13.92 -18.94
C THR A 78 -0.93 15.44 -18.78
N PRO A 79 -1.52 16.20 -19.71
CA PRO A 79 -1.50 17.67 -19.69
C PRO A 79 -2.17 18.30 -18.44
N ASP A 80 -3.11 17.59 -17.83
CA ASP A 80 -3.85 18.06 -16.65
C ASP A 80 -3.06 17.92 -15.34
N TYR A 81 -1.92 17.20 -15.38
CA TYR A 81 -1.16 16.84 -14.18
C TYR A 81 0.29 17.27 -14.31
N SER A 82 0.83 17.99 -13.31
CA SER A 82 2.19 18.48 -13.39
C SER A 82 3.21 17.37 -13.06
N PRO A 83 4.31 17.22 -13.81
CA PRO A 83 5.32 16.21 -13.54
C PRO A 83 6.08 16.45 -12.23
N GLN A 84 6.00 17.67 -11.68
CA GLN A 84 6.55 18.04 -10.38
C GLN A 84 5.69 17.49 -9.24
N GLU A 85 4.37 17.58 -9.37
CA GLU A 85 3.43 16.95 -8.43
C GLU A 85 3.54 15.43 -8.48
N ALA A 86 3.63 14.85 -9.68
CA ALA A 86 3.84 13.40 -9.85
C ALA A 86 5.06 12.91 -9.07
N PHE A 87 6.17 13.67 -9.18
CA PHE A 87 7.41 13.35 -8.50
C PHE A 87 7.29 13.47 -6.98
N THR A 88 6.58 14.48 -6.50
CA THR A 88 6.37 14.70 -5.06
C THR A 88 5.48 13.61 -4.46
N ASN A 89 4.38 13.26 -5.14
CA ASN A 89 3.46 12.21 -4.72
C ASN A 89 4.15 10.85 -4.66
N ALA A 90 4.94 10.50 -5.68
CA ALA A 90 5.70 9.26 -5.68
C ALA A 90 6.69 9.17 -4.50
N ILE A 91 7.30 10.29 -4.08
CA ILE A 91 8.18 10.33 -2.91
C ILE A 91 7.40 10.17 -1.61
N THR A 92 6.27 10.86 -1.46
CA THR A 92 5.45 10.74 -0.23
C THR A 92 4.93 9.32 -0.05
N ASP A 93 4.53 8.67 -1.15
CA ASP A 93 4.06 7.29 -1.13
C ASP A 93 5.19 6.33 -0.73
N LEU A 94 6.39 6.52 -1.28
CA LEU A 94 7.58 5.77 -0.90
C LEU A 94 7.90 5.87 0.60
N ILE A 95 7.87 7.08 1.15
CA ILE A 95 8.16 7.31 2.57
C ILE A 95 7.12 6.57 3.44
N SER A 96 5.86 6.57 3.02
CA SER A 96 4.79 5.85 3.73
C SER A 96 4.96 4.33 3.67
N GLU A 97 5.33 3.77 2.51
CA GLU A 97 5.60 2.33 2.32
C GLU A 97 6.78 1.88 3.21
N LEU A 98 7.86 2.67 3.25
CA LEU A 98 9.04 2.37 4.05
C LEU A 98 8.76 2.46 5.56
N SER A 99 7.99 3.47 5.99
CA SER A 99 7.60 3.62 7.40
C SER A 99 6.78 2.43 7.89
N LEU A 100 5.83 1.96 7.08
CA LEU A 100 5.02 0.78 7.39
C LEU A 100 5.88 -0.49 7.45
N LEU A 101 6.87 -0.62 6.56
CA LEU A 101 7.80 -1.74 6.57
C LEU A 101 8.65 -1.74 7.84
N GLU A 102 9.18 -0.59 8.23
CA GLU A 102 9.98 -0.44 9.45
C GLU A 102 9.18 -0.85 10.70
N GLU A 103 7.94 -0.40 10.83
CA GLU A 103 7.07 -0.76 11.95
C GLU A 103 6.81 -2.27 12.01
N ARG A 104 6.43 -2.88 10.88
CA ARG A 104 6.19 -4.34 10.80
C ARG A 104 7.45 -5.15 11.10
N PHE A 105 8.60 -4.69 10.61
CA PHE A 105 9.88 -5.33 10.86
C PHE A 105 10.25 -5.25 12.35
N ARG A 106 10.05 -4.09 12.99
CA ARG A 106 10.31 -3.89 14.42
C ARG A 106 9.45 -4.79 15.28
N VAL A 107 8.14 -4.84 15.01
CA VAL A 107 7.20 -5.73 15.72
C VAL A 107 7.65 -7.19 15.59
N ARG A 108 7.95 -7.65 14.37
CA ARG A 108 8.36 -9.05 14.14
C ARG A 108 9.70 -9.40 14.77
N SER A 109 10.66 -8.49 14.70
CA SER A 109 11.99 -8.65 15.31
C SER A 109 11.89 -8.82 16.84
N GLN A 110 11.04 -8.02 17.50
CA GLN A 110 10.82 -8.09 18.94
C GLN A 110 10.12 -9.39 19.37
N LEU A 111 9.18 -9.89 18.58
CA LEU A 111 8.52 -11.19 18.83
C LEU A 111 9.52 -12.36 18.76
N CYS A 112 10.51 -12.29 17.87
CA CYS A 112 11.51 -13.34 17.72
C CYS A 112 12.69 -13.22 18.71
N GLY A 113 13.00 -12.02 19.20
CA GLY A 113 14.14 -11.78 20.10
C GLY A 113 13.90 -12.07 21.58
N GLY A 114 12.64 -12.30 22.01
CA GLY A 114 12.27 -12.28 23.42
C GLY A 114 12.24 -13.64 24.14
N ARG A 115 11.74 -14.72 23.53
CA ARG A 115 11.63 -16.04 24.17
C ARG A 115 11.69 -17.13 23.11
N GLY A 116 12.41 -18.20 23.45
CA GLY A 116 12.88 -19.24 22.53
C GLY A 116 11.86 -19.64 21.46
N CYS A 117 12.37 -19.72 20.23
CA CYS A 117 11.86 -20.67 19.27
C CYS A 117 12.12 -22.06 19.87
N SER A 118 11.19 -22.54 20.72
CA SER A 118 11.14 -23.95 21.06
C SER A 118 10.94 -24.66 19.74
N ARG A 119 12.03 -25.29 19.29
CA ARG A 119 12.10 -26.22 18.17
C ARG A 119 10.82 -27.04 18.18
N ALA A 120 9.89 -26.74 17.27
CA ALA A 120 8.67 -27.51 17.13
C ALA A 120 9.11 -28.92 16.73
N HIS A 121 9.22 -29.79 17.72
CA HIS A 121 9.46 -31.20 17.54
C HIS A 121 8.16 -31.76 16.98
N ILE A 122 8.12 -31.93 15.65
CA ILE A 122 7.02 -32.63 14.98
C ILE A 122 7.06 -34.07 15.49
N ARG A 123 6.27 -34.37 16.53
CA ARG A 123 5.87 -35.74 16.82
C ARG A 123 4.89 -36.13 15.71
N GLY A 124 5.37 -36.98 14.82
CA GLY A 124 4.56 -37.59 13.78
C GLY A 124 3.49 -38.44 14.42
N ASN A 125 2.26 -37.94 14.38
CA ASN A 125 1.07 -38.74 14.60
C ASN A 125 0.36 -38.74 13.26
N HIS A 126 0.25 -39.93 12.67
CA HIS A 126 -0.59 -40.22 11.52
C HIS A 126 -1.94 -39.48 11.68
N TRP A 127 -2.41 -38.86 10.60
CA TRP A 127 -3.57 -37.94 10.49
C TRP A 127 -3.23 -36.46 10.72
N GLY A 128 -3.01 -35.77 9.60
CA GLY A 128 -2.66 -34.35 9.54
C GLY A 128 -3.79 -33.45 10.04
N GLN A 129 -3.63 -32.97 11.27
CA GLN A 129 -4.08 -31.65 11.69
C GLN A 129 -2.85 -30.87 12.15
N VAL A 130 -2.45 -29.89 11.35
CA VAL A 130 -1.54 -28.85 11.81
C VAL A 130 -2.39 -27.90 12.66
N VAL A 131 -2.38 -28.08 13.97
CA VAL A 131 -2.82 -27.02 14.89
C VAL A 131 -1.72 -25.97 14.84
N THR A 132 -1.96 -24.88 14.12
CA THR A 132 -1.16 -23.66 14.28
C THR A 132 -1.47 -23.12 15.67
N GLU A 133 -0.62 -23.44 16.65
CA GLU A 133 -0.64 -22.78 17.95
C GLU A 133 -0.34 -21.29 17.74
N GLN A 134 -1.33 -20.48 18.10
CA GLN A 134 -1.32 -19.07 18.48
C GLN A 134 -0.02 -18.29 18.24
N GLY A 135 -0.10 -17.28 17.37
CA GLY A 135 0.93 -16.24 17.27
C GLY A 135 0.60 -15.14 16.28
N CYS A 136 -0.09 -14.11 16.78
CA CYS A 136 -0.31 -12.79 16.19
C CYS A 136 -1.43 -12.66 15.14
N ASP A 137 -2.67 -12.65 15.62
CA ASP A 137 -3.72 -11.84 14.99
C ASP A 137 -3.36 -10.36 15.20
N TYR A 138 -2.76 -9.73 14.19
CA TYR A 138 -2.92 -8.29 14.01
C TYR A 138 -4.19 -8.09 13.20
N SER A 139 -5.31 -7.94 13.92
CA SER A 139 -6.52 -7.36 13.38
C SER A 139 -6.17 -6.01 12.74
N LEU A 140 -6.21 -5.94 11.42
CA LEU A 140 -6.36 -4.68 10.71
C LEU A 140 -7.74 -4.15 11.05
N GLU A 141 -7.77 -3.28 12.06
CA GLU A 141 -8.92 -2.49 12.47
C GLU A 141 -9.42 -1.65 11.29
N GLN A 142 -10.40 -2.19 10.56
CA GLN A 142 -11.69 -1.59 10.24
C GLN A 142 -11.88 -0.07 10.53
N VAL A 143 -11.07 0.82 9.96
CA VAL A 143 -11.39 2.26 9.87
C VAL A 143 -11.99 2.57 8.50
N ARG A 144 -13.21 2.09 8.27
CA ARG A 144 -14.21 2.70 7.37
C ARG A 144 -15.52 1.91 7.53
N THR A 145 -16.62 2.64 7.68
CA THR A 145 -18.03 2.21 7.74
C THR A 145 -18.69 1.86 9.09
N LYS A 146 -18.26 2.45 10.22
CA LYS A 146 -19.09 2.49 11.46
C LYS A 146 -19.26 3.91 11.98
N GLY A 147 -19.78 4.80 11.13
CA GLY A 147 -20.10 6.18 11.51
C GLY A 147 -21.45 6.69 10.99
N LEU A 148 -22.21 5.89 10.22
CA LEU A 148 -23.47 6.33 9.61
C LEU A 148 -24.72 5.54 10.03
N TRP A 149 -24.58 4.43 10.78
CA TRP A 149 -25.72 3.60 11.21
C TRP A 149 -26.06 3.70 12.71
N SER A 150 -25.17 4.28 13.53
CA SER A 150 -25.41 4.48 14.97
C SER A 150 -26.37 5.63 15.28
N LEU A 151 -26.67 6.51 14.32
CA LEU A 151 -27.66 7.60 14.49
C LEU A 151 -29.09 7.22 14.12
N LEU A 152 -29.34 6.02 13.54
CA LEU A 152 -30.69 5.61 13.16
C LEU A 152 -31.37 4.66 14.17
N SER A 153 -30.63 4.06 15.10
CA SER A 153 -31.17 3.02 16.01
C SER A 153 -31.56 3.52 17.41
N ALA A 154 -31.44 4.83 17.70
CA ALA A 154 -31.83 5.43 18.98
C ALA A 154 -33.32 5.84 19.06
N ARG A 155 -34.18 5.39 18.12
CA ARG A 155 -35.62 5.72 18.10
C ARG A 155 -36.56 4.53 18.34
N MET A 156 -36.07 3.32 18.56
CA MET A 156 -36.93 2.18 18.93
C MET A 156 -36.27 1.37 20.05
N GLY A 157 -36.71 1.62 21.28
CA GLY A 157 -36.26 0.88 22.46
C GLY A 157 -36.57 -0.61 22.31
N GLY A 158 -35.54 -1.44 22.44
CA GLY A 158 -35.67 -2.89 22.47
C GLY A 158 -34.49 -3.51 23.23
N THR A 159 -34.79 -4.25 24.29
CA THR A 159 -33.82 -4.93 25.15
C THR A 159 -33.47 -6.30 24.57
N LEU A 160 -32.18 -6.62 24.42
CA LEU A 160 -31.70 -7.90 23.88
C LEU A 160 -31.07 -8.74 25.00
N LEU A 161 -31.70 -9.88 25.32
CA LEU A 161 -31.15 -10.94 26.17
C LEU A 161 -30.58 -12.06 25.30
N ARG A 162 -29.37 -12.54 25.64
CA ARG A 162 -28.61 -13.55 24.89
C ARG A 162 -28.58 -14.86 25.67
N ALA A 163 -29.06 -15.95 25.09
CA ALA A 163 -28.82 -17.32 25.58
C ALA A 163 -27.84 -18.05 24.63
N PRO A 164 -26.87 -18.83 25.14
CA PRO A 164 -25.90 -19.54 24.31
C PRO A 164 -26.43 -20.92 23.88
N GLY A 165 -26.29 -21.26 22.59
CA GLY A 165 -26.41 -22.65 22.11
C GLY A 165 -27.39 -22.95 20.98
N PHE A 166 -28.02 -21.97 20.33
CA PHE A 166 -28.90 -22.20 19.17
C PHE A 166 -28.49 -21.34 17.95
N PRO A 167 -28.61 -21.86 16.71
CA PRO A 167 -28.46 -21.04 15.51
C PRO A 167 -29.61 -20.05 15.38
N TRP A 168 -29.36 -18.92 14.70
CA TRP A 168 -30.29 -17.80 14.54
C TRP A 168 -31.62 -18.26 13.93
N VAL A 169 -32.68 -18.28 14.73
CA VAL A 169 -34.05 -18.42 14.24
C VAL A 169 -34.73 -17.06 14.37
N LEU A 170 -35.06 -16.42 13.25
CA LEU A 170 -35.95 -15.27 13.22
C LEU A 170 -37.34 -15.74 13.70
N LEU A 171 -37.73 -15.34 14.92
CA LEU A 171 -39.09 -15.52 15.39
C LEU A 171 -39.93 -14.35 14.88
N TRP A 172 -40.74 -14.58 13.84
CA TRP A 172 -41.75 -13.62 13.40
C TRP A 172 -42.85 -13.54 14.47
N PRO A 173 -43.32 -12.36 14.88
CA PRO A 173 -44.50 -12.26 15.72
C PRO A 173 -45.72 -12.84 14.98
N LEU A 174 -46.41 -13.76 15.65
CA LEU A 174 -47.69 -14.32 15.23
C LEU A 174 -48.68 -13.19 14.92
N GLY A 175 -49.12 -13.11 13.66
CA GLY A 175 -50.25 -12.26 13.28
C GLY A 175 -50.14 -11.54 11.95
N ALA A 176 -49.94 -12.27 10.84
CA ALA A 176 -50.29 -11.79 9.50
C ALA A 176 -50.52 -12.99 8.55
N PRO A 177 -51.58 -13.00 7.73
CA PRO A 177 -51.88 -14.10 6.82
C PRO A 177 -50.90 -14.13 5.63
N PRO A 178 -50.59 -15.32 5.08
CA PRO A 178 -49.70 -15.43 3.92
C PRO A 178 -50.41 -14.98 2.62
N PRO A 179 -49.77 -14.20 1.74
CA PRO A 179 -50.24 -14.03 0.38
C PRO A 179 -50.00 -15.32 -0.41
N SER A 180 -51.06 -15.77 -1.06
CA SER A 180 -51.11 -16.91 -1.96
C SER A 180 -50.11 -16.77 -3.12
N LEU A 181 -49.40 -17.88 -3.35
CA LEU A 181 -48.64 -18.17 -4.55
C LEU A 181 -49.54 -18.03 -5.79
N LEU A 182 -49.26 -17.06 -6.65
CA LEU A 182 -49.61 -17.15 -8.06
C LEU A 182 -48.32 -17.22 -8.88
N CYS A 183 -48.08 -18.45 -9.30
CA CYS A 183 -47.20 -18.87 -10.37
C CYS A 183 -47.55 -18.10 -11.65
N GLY A 184 -46.55 -17.57 -12.33
CA GLY A 184 -46.71 -16.83 -13.58
C GLY A 184 -45.43 -16.87 -14.40
N ALA A 185 -44.99 -18.07 -14.77
CA ALA A 185 -44.04 -18.26 -15.86
C ALA A 185 -44.72 -17.84 -17.17
N GLY A 186 -44.12 -16.90 -17.89
CA GLY A 186 -44.58 -16.42 -19.19
C GLY A 186 -43.42 -15.83 -19.98
N TYR A 187 -42.54 -16.71 -20.47
CA TYR A 187 -41.59 -16.39 -21.54
C TYR A 187 -42.01 -17.22 -22.77
N SER A 188 -42.62 -16.55 -23.75
CA SER A 188 -42.80 -17.05 -25.12
C SER A 188 -43.06 -15.89 -26.07
N GLY A 189 -42.11 -15.66 -26.98
CA GLY A 189 -42.36 -15.15 -28.34
C GLY A 189 -42.48 -13.63 -28.53
N LEU A 190 -41.41 -13.02 -29.05
CA LEU A 190 -41.37 -12.34 -30.36
C LEU A 190 -39.91 -12.26 -30.82
#